data_AF-A0A2E3XUB9-F1
#
_entry.id   AF-A0A2E3XUB9-F1
#
_cell.length_a   1.000
_cell.length_b   1.000
_cell.length_c   1.000
_cell.angle_alpha   90.00
_cell.angle_beta   90.00
_cell.angle_gamma   90.00
#
_symmetry.space_group_name_H-M   'P 1'
#
loop_
_entity.id
_entity.type
_entity.pdbx_description
1 polymer ?
#
loop_
_entity_poly.entity_id
_entity_poly.type
_entity_poly.pdbx_seq_one_letter_code
_entity_poly.pdbx_strand_id
1 'polypeptide(L)'
;MKNFLSLIALTLIVFNTQVAAQGFSLEDELRDYNQVGKINAVMLNQIDDNINAVKVNFDLERENADGGFDHMEGKILAALILTIEDQLDAVDEQRRLLDEKYEILDADKEAIDNRLQGIQILIDEINL
;
A
#
# COMPACT_ATOMS: atom_id res chain seq x y z
N MET A 1 65.14 6.24 11.47
CA MET A 1 64.12 7.23 11.90
C MET A 1 63.22 7.75 10.77
N LYS A 2 63.70 7.93 9.53
CA LYS A 2 62.87 8.43 8.40
C LYS A 2 61.65 7.53 8.04
N ASN A 3 61.76 6.21 8.20
CA ASN A 3 60.67 5.29 7.82
C ASN A 3 59.49 5.26 8.82
N PHE A 4 59.73 5.57 10.09
CA PHE A 4 58.68 5.56 11.11
C PHE A 4 57.74 6.78 11.00
N LEU A 5 58.30 7.94 10.67
CA LEU A 5 57.53 9.17 10.43
C LEU A 5 56.67 9.08 9.17
N SER A 6 57.18 8.42 8.12
CA SER A 6 56.43 8.14 6.89
C SER A 6 55.25 7.19 7.13
N LEU A 7 55.44 6.15 7.95
CA LEU A 7 54.39 5.19 8.26
C LEU A 7 53.27 5.85 9.09
N ILE A 8 53.64 6.64 10.11
CA ILE A 8 52.68 7.38 10.94
C ILE A 8 51.87 8.38 10.10
N ALA A 9 52.54 9.15 9.23
CA ALA A 9 51.88 10.09 8.34
C ALA A 9 50.90 9.40 7.37
N LEU A 10 51.29 8.24 6.82
CA LEU A 10 50.42 7.47 5.92
C LEU A 10 49.20 6.91 6.66
N THR A 11 49.36 6.38 7.88
CA THR A 11 48.23 5.96 8.71
C THR A 11 47.30 7.10 9.11
N LEU A 12 47.83 8.30 9.39
CA LEU A 12 47.00 9.46 9.73
C LEU A 12 46.18 9.94 8.53
N ILE A 13 46.74 9.89 7.32
CA ILE A 13 46.05 10.25 6.09
C ILE A 13 44.94 9.23 5.79
N VAL A 14 45.22 7.92 5.94
CA VAL A 14 44.23 6.85 5.72
C VAL A 14 43.08 6.90 6.74
N PHE A 15 43.36 7.27 8.00
CA PHE A 15 42.30 7.46 8.99
C PHE A 15 41.42 8.69 8.67
N ASN A 16 42.02 9.81 8.24
CA ASN A 16 41.27 11.00 7.87
C ASN A 16 40.42 10.81 6.61
N THR A 17 40.87 10.01 5.64
CA THR A 17 40.07 9.72 4.44
C THR A 17 38.93 8.74 4.71
N GLN A 18 39.08 7.81 5.66
CA GLN A 18 37.98 6.92 6.06
C GLN A 18 36.91 7.64 6.89
N VAL A 19 37.28 8.61 7.72
CA VAL A 19 36.31 9.42 8.49
C VAL A 19 35.57 10.42 7.59
N ALA A 20 36.25 10.98 6.57
CA ALA A 20 35.61 11.85 5.59
C ALA A 20 34.61 11.14 4.66
N ALA A 21 34.67 9.81 4.55
CA ALA A 21 33.78 9.02 3.71
C ALA A 21 32.43 8.65 4.38
N GLN A 22 32.23 8.99 5.66
CA GLN A 22 30.97 8.77 6.39
C GLN A 22 30.12 10.04 6.53
N GLY A 23 30.22 10.96 5.56
CA GLY A 23 29.39 12.15 5.51
C GLY A 23 27.98 11.86 4.99
N PHE A 24 27.17 11.12 5.73
CA PHE A 24 25.72 11.19 5.58
C PHE A 24 25.23 12.25 6.57
N SER A 25 24.70 13.36 6.07
CA SER A 25 24.20 14.41 6.97
C SER A 25 22.84 13.99 7.52
N LEU A 26 22.58 14.31 8.79
CA LEU A 26 21.26 14.10 9.40
C LEU A 26 20.15 14.78 8.59
N GLU A 27 20.47 15.88 7.89
CA GLU A 27 19.54 16.60 7.03
C GLU A 27 19.13 15.77 5.79
N ASP A 28 20.07 15.02 5.20
CA ASP A 28 19.79 14.14 4.06
C ASP A 28 18.92 12.97 4.48
N GLU A 29 19.23 12.36 5.64
CA GLU A 29 18.43 11.27 6.20
C GLU A 29 16.99 11.74 6.52
N LEU A 30 16.83 12.88 7.21
CA LEU A 30 15.51 13.46 7.51
C LEU A 30 14.73 13.82 6.24
N ARG A 31 15.42 14.26 5.19
CA ARG A 31 14.81 14.56 3.89
C ARG A 31 14.29 13.31 3.22
N ASP A 32 15.04 12.22 3.24
CA ASP A 32 14.64 10.94 2.66
C ASP A 32 13.43 10.35 3.41
N TYR A 33 13.44 10.32 4.74
CA TYR A 33 12.28 9.91 5.54
C TYR A 33 11.03 10.75 5.22
N ASN A 34 11.18 12.06 5.05
CA ASN A 34 10.06 12.94 4.69
C ASN A 34 9.50 12.63 3.30
N GLN A 35 10.36 12.27 2.35
CA GLN A 35 9.94 11.87 1.01
C GLN A 35 9.19 10.54 1.03
N VAL A 36 9.71 9.52 1.71
CA VAL A 36 9.04 8.22 1.89
C VAL A 36 7.67 8.41 2.53
N GLY A 37 7.57 9.20 3.61
CA GLY A 37 6.29 9.49 4.25
C GLY A 37 5.27 10.17 3.32
N LYS A 38 5.71 11.07 2.43
CA LYS A 38 4.83 11.69 1.41
C LYS A 38 4.38 10.68 0.36
N ILE A 39 5.27 9.81 -0.10
CA ILE A 39 4.96 8.77 -1.09
C ILE A 39 3.93 7.81 -0.50
N ASN A 40 4.16 7.29 0.71
CA ASN A 40 3.22 6.44 1.43
C ASN A 40 1.84 7.10 1.55
N ALA A 41 1.78 8.38 1.95
CA ALA A 41 0.53 9.10 2.09
C ALA A 41 -0.23 9.22 0.75
N VAL A 42 0.46 9.49 -0.35
CA VAL A 42 -0.16 9.54 -1.69
C VAL A 42 -0.69 8.17 -2.10
N MET A 43 0.08 7.10 -1.88
CA MET A 43 -0.34 5.74 -2.20
C MET A 43 -1.56 5.30 -1.39
N LEU A 44 -1.57 5.57 -0.08
CA LEU A 44 -2.71 5.28 0.78
C LEU A 44 -3.97 6.03 0.34
N ASN A 45 -3.84 7.32 0.02
CA ASN A 45 -4.99 8.09 -0.48
C ASN A 45 -5.54 7.52 -1.78
N GLN A 46 -4.68 7.09 -2.70
CA GLN A 46 -5.13 6.45 -3.95
C GLN A 46 -5.83 5.11 -3.70
N ILE A 47 -5.33 4.32 -2.75
CA ILE A 47 -5.97 3.07 -2.33
C ILE A 47 -7.34 3.37 -1.73
N ASP A 48 -7.44 4.38 -0.85
CA ASP A 48 -8.69 4.79 -0.21
C ASP A 48 -9.72 5.25 -1.24
N ASP A 49 -9.31 6.06 -2.21
CA ASP A 49 -10.17 6.52 -3.30
C ASP A 49 -10.71 5.33 -4.12
N ASN A 50 -9.85 4.35 -4.44
CA ASN A 50 -10.25 3.14 -5.19
C ASN A 50 -11.22 2.28 -4.39
N ILE A 51 -10.94 2.04 -3.10
CA ILE A 51 -11.83 1.27 -2.21
C ILE A 51 -13.21 1.95 -2.12
N ASN A 52 -13.22 3.26 -1.90
CA ASN A 52 -14.46 4.03 -1.78
C ASN A 52 -15.27 3.99 -3.08
N ALA A 53 -14.62 4.10 -4.24
CA ALA A 53 -15.30 4.01 -5.53
C ALA A 53 -16.00 2.65 -5.72
N VAL A 54 -15.33 1.55 -5.39
CA VAL A 54 -15.92 0.20 -5.48
C VAL A 54 -17.06 0.00 -4.49
N LYS A 55 -16.92 0.48 -3.24
CA LYS A 55 -17.99 0.42 -2.24
C LYS A 55 -19.23 1.17 -2.67
N VAL A 56 -19.07 2.40 -3.19
CA VAL A 56 -20.19 3.20 -3.70
C VAL A 56 -20.87 2.47 -4.85
N ASN A 57 -20.11 1.86 -5.77
CA ASN A 57 -20.69 1.09 -6.85
C ASN A 57 -21.46 -0.13 -6.33
N PHE A 58 -20.90 -0.88 -5.38
CA PHE A 58 -21.58 -2.01 -4.76
C PHE A 58 -22.89 -1.60 -4.08
N ASP A 59 -22.89 -0.52 -3.30
CA ASP A 59 -24.09 -0.02 -2.64
C ASP A 59 -25.20 0.33 -3.64
N LEU A 60 -24.84 0.97 -4.76
CA LEU A 60 -25.78 1.29 -5.84
C LEU A 60 -26.39 0.03 -6.46
N GLU A 61 -25.58 -0.97 -6.80
CA GLU A 61 -26.11 -2.19 -7.41
C GLU A 61 -26.91 -3.04 -6.44
N ARG A 62 -26.52 -3.06 -5.17
CA ARG A 62 -27.29 -3.72 -4.11
C ARG A 62 -28.67 -3.07 -3.94
N GLU A 63 -28.75 -1.73 -3.97
CA GLU A 63 -30.04 -1.02 -3.89
C GLU A 63 -30.92 -1.30 -5.12
N ASN A 64 -30.33 -1.36 -6.31
CA ASN A 64 -31.06 -1.70 -7.55
C ASN A 64 -31.60 -3.13 -7.55
N ALA A 65 -30.94 -4.05 -6.84
CA ALA A 65 -31.29 -5.47 -6.79
C ALA A 65 -32.41 -5.82 -5.79
N ASP A 66 -32.90 -4.89 -4.96
CA ASP A 66 -33.84 -5.13 -3.84
C ASP A 66 -35.31 -5.45 -4.27
N GLY A 67 -35.48 -6.07 -5.44
CA GLY A 67 -36.78 -6.30 -6.10
C GLY A 67 -37.38 -7.71 -6.01
N GLY A 68 -36.70 -8.72 -5.47
CA GLY A 68 -37.30 -10.07 -5.47
C GLY A 68 -36.44 -11.20 -4.87
N PHE A 69 -36.49 -11.35 -3.54
CA PHE A 69 -35.80 -12.45 -2.83
C PHE A 69 -36.66 -13.71 -2.60
N ASP A 70 -37.80 -13.86 -3.27
CA ASP A 70 -38.75 -14.97 -3.02
C ASP A 70 -38.38 -16.30 -3.71
N HIS A 71 -37.34 -16.34 -4.56
CA HIS A 71 -36.97 -17.50 -5.39
C HIS A 71 -35.49 -17.90 -5.28
N MET A 72 -35.11 -19.04 -5.89
CA MET A 72 -33.74 -19.58 -5.87
C MET A 72 -32.69 -18.56 -6.35
N GLU A 73 -33.07 -17.72 -7.32
CA GLU A 73 -32.27 -16.60 -7.82
C GLU A 73 -31.96 -15.58 -6.71
N GLY A 74 -32.93 -15.26 -5.85
CA GLY A 74 -32.72 -14.40 -4.68
C GLY A 74 -31.73 -14.97 -3.67
N LYS A 75 -31.68 -16.29 -3.50
CA LYS A 75 -30.68 -16.93 -2.60
C LYS A 75 -29.27 -16.88 -3.17
N ILE A 76 -29.13 -17.04 -4.49
CA ILE A 76 -27.84 -16.93 -5.18
C ILE A 76 -27.35 -15.49 -5.09
N LEU A 77 -28.23 -14.53 -5.38
CA LEU A 77 -27.94 -13.10 -5.27
C LEU A 77 -27.52 -12.71 -3.83
N ALA A 78 -28.25 -13.19 -2.82
CA ALA A 78 -27.88 -12.96 -1.42
C ALA A 78 -26.48 -13.53 -1.08
N ALA A 79 -26.14 -14.71 -1.59
CA ALA A 79 -24.81 -15.30 -1.39
C ALA A 79 -23.70 -14.52 -2.12
N LEU A 80 -23.99 -13.98 -3.31
CA LEU A 80 -23.08 -13.12 -4.06
C LEU A 80 -22.81 -11.81 -3.30
N ILE A 81 -23.87 -11.14 -2.81
CA ILE A 81 -23.77 -9.93 -1.98
C ILE A 81 -22.90 -10.18 -0.75
N LEU A 82 -23.14 -11.26 0.00
CA LEU A 82 -22.32 -11.62 1.17
C LEU A 82 -20.86 -11.87 0.79
N THR A 83 -20.61 -12.51 -0.35
CA THR A 83 -19.25 -12.76 -0.85
C THR A 83 -18.52 -11.45 -1.16
N ILE A 84 -19.22 -10.48 -1.75
CA ILE A 84 -18.67 -9.15 -2.04
C ILE A 84 -18.37 -8.39 -0.74
N GLU A 85 -19.29 -8.41 0.23
CA GLU A 85 -19.10 -7.81 1.55
C GLU A 85 -17.85 -8.37 2.26
N ASP A 86 -17.72 -9.70 2.33
CA ASP A 86 -16.56 -10.37 2.93
C ASP A 86 -15.25 -9.98 2.23
N GLN A 87 -15.26 -9.82 0.90
CA GLN A 87 -14.07 -9.42 0.15
C GLN A 87 -13.70 -7.96 0.37
N LEU A 88 -14.68 -7.06 0.46
CA LEU A 88 -14.47 -5.64 0.79
C LEU A 88 -13.91 -5.48 2.21
N ASP A 89 -14.45 -6.20 3.19
CA ASP A 89 -13.92 -6.21 4.56
C ASP A 89 -12.46 -6.68 4.60
N ALA A 90 -12.15 -7.73 3.83
CA ALA A 90 -10.79 -8.23 3.73
C ALA A 90 -9.84 -7.26 3.01
N VAL A 91 -10.34 -6.40 2.11
CA VAL A 91 -9.55 -5.32 1.48
C VAL A 91 -9.32 -4.18 2.46
N ASP A 92 -10.33 -3.78 3.23
CA ASP A 92 -10.20 -2.77 4.28
C ASP A 92 -9.15 -3.15 5.30
N GLU A 93 -9.14 -4.42 5.74
CA GLU A 93 -8.14 -4.91 6.69
C GLU A 93 -6.73 -4.89 6.08
N GLN A 94 -6.58 -5.28 4.81
CA GLN A 94 -5.29 -5.18 4.12
C GLN A 94 -4.81 -3.73 4.02
N ARG A 95 -5.71 -2.80 3.70
CA ARG A 95 -5.40 -1.38 3.71
C ARG A 95 -4.95 -0.94 5.11
N ARG A 96 -5.66 -1.31 6.17
CA ARG A 96 -5.32 -0.95 7.55
C ARG A 96 -3.91 -1.42 7.94
N LEU A 97 -3.51 -2.60 7.48
CA LEU A 97 -2.16 -3.13 7.72
C LEU A 97 -1.07 -2.30 7.01
N LEU A 98 -1.39 -1.54 5.95
CA LEU A 98 -0.42 -0.65 5.31
C LEU A 98 -0.12 0.60 6.14
N ASP A 99 -1.02 1.05 7.02
CA ASP A 99 -0.75 2.17 7.94
C ASP A 99 0.36 1.82 8.95
N GLU A 100 0.55 0.53 9.22
CA GLU A 100 1.56 0.02 10.16
C GLU A 100 2.94 -0.16 9.50
N LYS A 101 3.02 -0.03 8.16
CA LYS A 101 4.28 -0.19 7.41
C LYS A 101 5.12 1.07 7.44
N TYR A 102 6.44 0.86 7.51
CA TYR A 102 7.42 1.92 7.34
C TYR A 102 7.44 2.49 5.90
N GLU A 103 7.30 1.61 4.90
CA GLU A 103 7.30 1.95 3.48
C GLU A 103 6.22 1.12 2.78
N ILE A 104 5.47 1.78 1.90
CA ILE A 104 4.46 1.16 1.05
C ILE A 104 5.05 1.04 -0.35
N LEU A 105 4.97 -0.16 -0.92
CA LEU A 105 5.52 -0.45 -2.23
C LEU A 105 4.43 -0.48 -3.29
N ASP A 106 4.80 -0.29 -4.56
CA ASP A 106 3.89 -0.44 -5.69
C ASP A 106 3.19 -1.81 -5.69
N ALA A 107 3.90 -2.87 -5.29
CA ALA A 107 3.34 -4.22 -5.19
C ALA A 107 2.24 -4.35 -4.12
N ASP A 108 2.31 -3.56 -3.04
CA ASP A 108 1.25 -3.53 -2.01
C ASP A 108 -0.02 -2.93 -2.59
N LYS A 109 0.13 -1.82 -3.33
CA LYS A 109 -0.98 -1.18 -4.05
C LYS A 109 -1.56 -2.10 -5.13
N GLU A 110 -0.71 -2.70 -5.96
CA GLU A 110 -1.13 -3.62 -7.03
C GLU A 110 -1.92 -4.82 -6.48
N ALA A 111 -1.50 -5.37 -5.33
CA ALA A 111 -2.22 -6.45 -4.68
C ALA A 111 -3.66 -6.04 -4.29
N ILE A 112 -3.85 -4.83 -3.76
CA ILE A 112 -5.18 -4.31 -3.43
C ILE A 112 -5.99 -4.03 -4.70
N ASP A 113 -5.39 -3.36 -5.69
CA ASP A 113 -6.06 -3.04 -6.96
C ASP A 113 -6.57 -4.31 -7.66
N ASN A 114 -5.79 -5.39 -7.67
CA ASN A 114 -6.20 -6.67 -8.25
C ASN A 114 -7.40 -7.30 -7.52
N ARG A 115 -7.47 -7.17 -6.19
CA ARG A 115 -8.63 -7.63 -5.42
C ARG A 115 -9.85 -6.79 -5.71
N LEU A 116 -9.70 -5.47 -5.78
CA LEU A 116 -10.77 -4.55 -6.15
C LEU A 116 -11.31 -4.82 -7.57
N GLN A 117 -10.46 -5.16 -8.53
CA GLN A 117 -10.91 -5.59 -9.87
C GLN A 117 -11.72 -6.88 -9.81
N GLY A 118 -11.31 -7.86 -9.01
CA GLY A 118 -12.08 -9.08 -8.78
C GLY A 118 -13.45 -8.80 -8.16
N ILE A 119 -13.50 -7.90 -7.17
CA ILE A 119 -14.75 -7.46 -6.55
C ILE A 119 -15.66 -6.76 -7.57
N GLN A 120 -15.10 -5.90 -8.42
CA GLN A 120 -15.87 -5.20 -9.45
C GLN A 120 -16.56 -6.18 -10.41
N ILE A 121 -15.88 -7.27 -10.80
CA ILE A 121 -16.50 -8.32 -11.64
C ILE A 121 -17.70 -8.95 -10.93
N LEU A 122 -17.58 -9.23 -9.63
CA LEU A 122 -18.69 -9.79 -8.84
C LEU A 122 -19.84 -8.79 -8.70
N ILE A 123 -19.55 -7.49 -8.55
CA ILE A 123 -20.58 -6.45 -8.53
C ILE A 123 -21.33 -6.41 -9.86
N ASP A 124 -20.62 -6.50 -10.99
CA ASP A 124 -21.23 -6.52 -12.31
C ASP A 124 -22.17 -7.74 -12.49
N GLU A 125 -21.93 -8.85 -11.78
CA GLU A 125 -22.80 -10.05 -11.76
C GLU A 125 -24.12 -9.85 -11.01
N ILE A 126 -24.27 -8.81 -10.16
CA ILE A 126 -25.52 -8.51 -9.43
C ILE A 126 -26.67 -8.18 -10.39
N ASN A 127 -26.35 -7.59 -11.55
CA ASN A 127 -27.33 -7.09 -12.53
C ASN A 127 -27.49 -7.95 -13.79
N LEU A 128 -26.81 -9.09 -13.88
CA LEU A 128 -26.90 -10.03 -15.02
C LEU A 128 -28.07 -11.00 -14.86
#